data_AF-A0A963E0C3-F1
#
_entry.id   AF-A0A963E0C3-F1
#
_cell.length_a   1.000
_cell.length_b   1.000
_cell.length_c   1.000
_cell.angle_alpha   90.00
_cell.angle_beta   90.00
_cell.angle_gamma   90.00
#
_symmetry.space_group_name_H-M   'P 1'
#
loop_
_entity.id
_entity.type
_entity.pdbx_description
1 polymer ?
#
loop_
_entity_poly.entity_id
_entity_poly.type
_entity_poly.pdbx_seq_one_letter_code
_entity_poly.pdbx_strand_id
1 'polypeptide(L)'
;MLPRSGRREVHAETFWRSVLADLFVLAYRYECSRLPATGRIYSWHPRLFADPLRDEFLRDGANQRPGPYGGSFENRARLMLEVIEAVSGVRGSSRVGLRISPLNSYNSMLDSDPIALATWLAGRLNDFDLADLHLMRADFFGQQSGDVVSPVRRHYKGVLIGNMDHTPDAAEQAVATGKLGAVAFGTGFLANPDLPARIRLAAPLNQPRPATFYSPGPEGHADYPALDD
;
A
#
# COMPACT_ATOMS: atom_id res chain seq x y z
N MET A 1 -15.33 2.51 -50.98
CA MET A 1 -16.06 2.67 -49.70
C MET A 1 -16.59 1.29 -49.31
N LEU A 2 -15.95 0.63 -48.36
CA LEU A 2 -16.39 -0.66 -47.78
C LEU A 2 -16.20 -0.55 -46.26
N PRO A 3 -17.20 -0.89 -45.44
CA PRO A 3 -17.09 -0.75 -43.99
C PRO A 3 -16.26 -1.91 -43.42
N ARG A 4 -15.15 -1.60 -42.74
CA ARG A 4 -14.42 -2.60 -41.94
C ARG A 4 -15.05 -2.68 -40.55
N SER A 5 -15.83 -3.73 -40.39
CA SER A 5 -16.50 -4.17 -39.17
C SER A 5 -15.53 -4.45 -37.99
N GLY A 6 -15.68 -3.71 -36.88
CA GLY A 6 -16.18 -4.20 -35.58
C GLY A 6 -15.70 -5.52 -34.95
N ARG A 7 -14.59 -6.14 -35.37
CA ARG A 7 -14.22 -7.50 -34.90
C ARG A 7 -12.89 -7.64 -34.14
N ARG A 8 -12.28 -6.55 -33.66
CA ARG A 8 -11.00 -6.60 -32.91
C ARG A 8 -11.06 -6.18 -31.44
N GLU A 9 -12.11 -5.51 -30.97
CA GLU A 9 -12.19 -5.07 -29.55
C GLU A 9 -12.67 -6.17 -28.59
N VAL A 10 -13.55 -7.07 -29.04
CA VAL A 10 -14.22 -8.06 -28.17
C VAL A 10 -13.28 -9.14 -27.62
N HIS A 11 -12.17 -9.45 -28.32
CA HIS A 11 -11.25 -10.52 -27.90
C HIS A 11 -10.26 -10.10 -26.81
N ALA A 12 -9.83 -8.84 -26.78
CA ALA A 12 -9.00 -8.33 -25.68
C ALA A 12 -9.82 -8.19 -24.39
N GLU A 13 -11.09 -7.77 -24.50
CA GLU A 13 -12.01 -7.68 -23.35
C GLU A 13 -12.25 -9.04 -22.68
N THR A 14 -12.44 -10.11 -23.45
CA THR A 14 -12.77 -11.43 -22.90
C THR A 14 -11.57 -12.09 -22.20
N PHE A 15 -10.35 -11.82 -22.66
CA PHE A 15 -9.10 -12.34 -22.05
C PHE A 15 -8.87 -11.79 -20.63
N TRP A 16 -9.24 -10.53 -20.41
CA TRP A 16 -9.17 -9.90 -19.09
C TRP A 16 -10.38 -10.19 -18.20
N ARG A 17 -11.54 -10.55 -18.76
CA ARG A 17 -12.83 -10.65 -18.04
C ARG A 17 -12.95 -11.79 -17.02
N SER A 18 -11.97 -12.70 -16.93
CA SER A 18 -11.92 -13.72 -15.88
C SER A 18 -10.51 -14.25 -15.66
N VAL A 19 -9.83 -14.69 -16.72
CA VAL A 19 -8.63 -15.51 -16.59
C VAL A 19 -7.46 -14.80 -15.90
N LEU A 20 -7.17 -13.54 -16.21
CA LEU A 20 -6.02 -12.85 -15.62
C LEU A 20 -6.25 -12.39 -14.18
N ALA A 21 -7.45 -11.89 -13.85
CA ALA A 21 -7.80 -11.55 -12.48
C ALA A 21 -7.80 -12.82 -11.61
N ASP A 22 -8.41 -13.91 -12.11
CA ASP A 22 -8.42 -15.20 -11.43
C ASP A 22 -7.01 -15.77 -11.28
N LEU A 23 -6.16 -15.71 -12.32
CA LEU A 23 -4.76 -16.14 -12.23
C LEU A 23 -3.97 -15.32 -11.21
N PHE A 24 -4.21 -14.02 -11.11
CA PHE A 24 -3.56 -13.16 -10.13
C PHE A 24 -4.02 -13.54 -8.72
N VAL A 25 -5.32 -13.62 -8.49
CA VAL A 25 -5.91 -14.05 -7.22
C VAL A 25 -5.40 -15.45 -6.83
N LEU A 26 -5.30 -16.37 -7.79
CA LEU A 26 -4.72 -17.70 -7.59
C LEU A 26 -3.23 -17.65 -7.26
N ALA A 27 -2.45 -16.79 -7.92
CA ALA A 27 -1.04 -16.59 -7.61
C ALA A 27 -0.86 -16.05 -6.18
N TYR A 28 -1.69 -15.09 -5.76
CA TYR A 28 -1.72 -14.60 -4.38
C TYR A 28 -2.05 -15.71 -3.40
N ARG A 29 -3.10 -16.48 -3.68
CA ARG A 29 -3.51 -17.62 -2.86
C ARG A 29 -2.40 -18.67 -2.75
N TYR A 30 -1.71 -18.94 -3.85
CA TYR A 30 -0.60 -19.89 -3.93
C TYR A 30 0.61 -19.41 -3.14
N GLU A 31 1.09 -18.19 -3.36
CA GLU A 31 2.19 -17.59 -2.59
C GLU A 31 1.84 -17.54 -1.10
N CYS A 32 0.59 -17.17 -0.78
CA CYS A 32 0.07 -17.22 0.59
C CYS A 32 0.21 -18.59 1.18
N SER A 33 -0.13 -19.67 0.47
CA SER A 33 -0.08 -21.03 1.00
C SER A 33 1.34 -21.52 1.30
N ARG A 34 2.36 -20.97 0.61
CA ARG A 34 3.76 -21.41 0.72
C ARG A 34 4.52 -20.81 1.90
N LEU A 35 4.07 -19.69 2.44
CA LEU A 35 4.74 -19.09 3.59
C LEU A 35 4.59 -20.00 4.84
N PRO A 36 5.59 -20.13 5.70
CA PRO A 36 5.43 -20.89 6.94
C PRO A 36 4.37 -20.19 7.80
N ALA A 37 3.44 -20.94 8.39
CA ALA A 37 2.42 -20.45 9.33
C ALA A 37 3.04 -20.04 10.67
N THR A 38 3.94 -19.06 10.62
CA THR A 38 4.46 -18.38 11.81
C THR A 38 3.37 -17.45 12.33
N GLY A 39 3.27 -17.22 13.64
CA GLY A 39 2.30 -16.30 14.25
C GLY A 39 2.48 -14.82 13.88
N ARG A 40 3.09 -14.52 12.73
CA ARG A 40 3.37 -13.18 12.23
C ARG A 40 2.15 -12.65 11.47
N ILE A 41 1.93 -11.34 11.57
CA ILE A 41 0.99 -10.60 10.71
C ILE A 41 1.60 -10.57 9.30
N TYR A 42 0.85 -11.02 8.31
CA TYR A 42 1.21 -10.90 6.91
C TYR A 42 0.67 -9.58 6.39
N SER A 43 1.42 -8.50 6.61
CA SER A 43 1.23 -7.30 5.80
C SER A 43 1.78 -7.63 4.41
N TRP A 44 0.90 -7.79 3.43
CA TRP A 44 1.31 -8.15 2.07
C TRP A 44 1.94 -6.94 1.39
N HIS A 45 3.26 -6.83 1.58
CA HIS A 45 4.16 -5.98 0.82
C HIS A 45 4.93 -6.88 -0.15
N PRO A 46 4.39 -7.26 -1.32
CA PRO A 46 5.23 -7.87 -2.33
C PRO A 46 6.32 -6.85 -2.69
N ARG A 47 7.55 -7.23 -2.32
CA ARG A 47 8.86 -6.68 -2.67
C ARG A 47 8.80 -5.39 -3.52
N LEU A 48 9.09 -4.27 -2.85
CA LEU A 48 9.28 -2.92 -3.38
C LEU A 48 7.98 -2.15 -3.69
N PHE A 49 7.58 -1.34 -2.71
CA PHE A 49 6.47 -0.38 -2.78
C PHE A 49 5.11 -1.05 -3.01
N ALA A 50 4.00 -0.30 -2.88
CA ALA A 50 2.66 -0.84 -3.07
C ALA A 50 2.61 -1.70 -4.34
N ASP A 51 2.02 -2.90 -4.30
CA ASP A 51 1.93 -3.76 -5.50
C ASP A 51 1.41 -2.93 -6.67
N PRO A 52 2.25 -2.63 -7.68
CA PRO A 52 1.92 -1.64 -8.68
C PRO A 52 0.66 -2.04 -9.43
N LEU A 53 0.39 -3.34 -9.61
CA LEU A 53 -0.79 -3.78 -10.33
C LEU A 53 -2.10 -3.44 -9.61
N ARG A 54 -2.17 -3.57 -8.28
CA ARG A 54 -3.39 -3.22 -7.54
C ARG A 54 -3.65 -1.72 -7.56
N ASP A 55 -2.59 -0.91 -7.45
CA ASP A 55 -2.72 0.54 -7.54
C ASP A 55 -3.08 0.97 -8.98
N GLU A 56 -2.51 0.34 -9.99
CA GLU A 56 -2.85 0.54 -11.41
C GLU A 56 -4.33 0.28 -11.71
N PHE A 57 -4.94 -0.74 -11.10
CA PHE A 57 -6.40 -0.95 -11.19
C PHE A 57 -7.17 0.05 -10.33
N LEU A 58 -6.65 0.41 -9.17
CA LEU A 58 -7.34 1.27 -8.23
C LEU A 58 -7.45 2.71 -8.77
N ARG A 59 -6.42 3.25 -9.44
CA ARG A 59 -6.32 4.67 -9.83
C ARG A 59 -6.81 4.94 -11.24
N ASP A 60 -7.59 6.01 -11.44
CA ASP A 60 -8.14 6.31 -12.77
C ASP A 60 -7.10 6.88 -13.76
N GLY A 61 -6.01 7.49 -13.30
CA GLY A 61 -4.92 7.89 -14.19
C GLY A 61 -4.28 6.72 -14.95
N ALA A 62 -4.28 5.53 -14.36
CA ALA A 62 -3.79 4.30 -14.96
C ALA A 62 -4.93 3.41 -15.52
N ASN A 63 -6.07 3.37 -14.84
CA ASN A 63 -7.19 2.51 -15.19
C ASN A 63 -8.24 3.19 -16.07
N GLN A 64 -8.09 3.03 -17.37
CA GLN A 64 -9.07 3.47 -18.38
C GLN A 64 -9.94 2.31 -18.91
N ARG A 65 -10.03 1.21 -18.16
CA ARG A 65 -10.68 -0.02 -18.62
C ARG A 65 -12.21 0.14 -18.59
N PRO A 66 -12.94 -0.39 -19.58
CA PRO A 66 -14.39 -0.54 -19.47
C PRO A 66 -14.76 -1.76 -18.61
N GLY A 67 -16.04 -1.86 -18.25
CA GLY A 67 -16.60 -3.06 -17.61
C GLY A 67 -16.36 -3.14 -16.09
N PRO A 68 -16.31 -4.35 -15.51
CA PRO A 68 -16.44 -4.53 -14.06
C PRO A 68 -15.17 -4.17 -13.26
N TYR A 69 -14.06 -3.89 -13.93
CA TYR A 69 -12.77 -3.55 -13.29
C TYR A 69 -12.32 -2.12 -13.57
N GLY A 70 -13.17 -1.24 -14.10
CA GLY A 70 -12.84 0.16 -14.33
C GLY A 70 -14.04 1.11 -14.22
N GLY A 71 -13.79 2.41 -14.30
CA GLY A 71 -14.80 3.45 -14.09
C GLY A 71 -15.01 3.77 -12.60
N SER A 72 -16.11 3.29 -12.03
CA SER A 72 -16.50 3.64 -10.64
C SER A 72 -15.49 3.13 -9.60
N PHE A 73 -15.52 3.68 -8.39
CA PHE A 73 -14.67 3.24 -7.28
C PHE A 73 -14.84 1.74 -6.98
N GLU A 74 -16.08 1.26 -7.00
CA GLU A 74 -16.43 -0.15 -6.78
C GLU A 74 -15.69 -1.07 -7.77
N ASN A 75 -15.71 -0.70 -9.05
CA ASN A 75 -15.12 -1.50 -10.11
C ASN A 75 -13.60 -1.44 -10.08
N ARG A 76 -13.03 -0.25 -9.89
CA ARG A 76 -11.57 -0.07 -9.81
C ARG A 76 -10.96 -0.80 -8.61
N ALA A 77 -11.65 -0.80 -7.47
CA ALA A 77 -11.22 -1.51 -6.27
C ALA A 77 -11.46 -3.03 -6.30
N ARG A 78 -12.24 -3.54 -7.25
CA ARG A 78 -12.68 -4.94 -7.30
C ARG A 78 -11.53 -5.94 -7.17
N LEU A 79 -10.49 -5.79 -7.99
CA LEU A 79 -9.32 -6.68 -7.96
C LEU A 79 -8.66 -6.70 -6.59
N MET A 80 -8.51 -5.53 -5.95
CA MET A 80 -7.92 -5.43 -4.61
C MET A 80 -8.77 -6.18 -3.58
N LEU A 81 -10.09 -6.03 -3.63
CA LEU A 81 -11.01 -6.67 -2.68
C LEU A 81 -11.06 -8.20 -2.89
N GLU A 82 -11.06 -8.68 -4.13
CA GLU A 82 -11.00 -10.12 -4.46
C GLU A 82 -9.68 -10.75 -3.98
N VAL A 83 -8.56 -10.04 -4.12
CA VAL A 83 -7.28 -10.49 -3.56
C VAL A 83 -7.35 -10.57 -2.03
N ILE A 84 -7.91 -9.56 -1.36
CA ILE A 84 -8.08 -9.57 0.10
C ILE A 84 -8.92 -10.76 0.54
N GLU A 85 -10.04 -11.04 -0.14
CA GLU A 85 -10.92 -12.17 0.15
C GLU A 85 -10.18 -13.50 -0.01
N ALA A 86 -9.49 -13.72 -1.14
CA ALA A 86 -8.79 -14.97 -1.39
C ALA A 86 -7.63 -15.23 -0.42
N VAL A 87 -6.86 -14.19 -0.07
CA VAL A 87 -5.78 -14.27 0.91
C VAL A 87 -6.34 -14.53 2.31
N SER A 88 -7.40 -13.83 2.69
CA SER A 88 -8.09 -14.02 3.97
C SER A 88 -8.66 -15.43 4.10
N GLY A 89 -9.17 -16.02 3.01
CA GLY A 89 -9.64 -17.41 2.99
C GLY A 89 -8.55 -18.46 3.24
N VAL A 90 -7.27 -18.11 3.09
CA VAL A 90 -6.13 -19.00 3.39
C VAL A 90 -5.55 -18.74 4.78
N ARG A 91 -5.47 -17.48 5.21
CA ARG A 91 -4.70 -17.06 6.41
C ARG A 91 -5.54 -16.58 7.58
N GLY A 92 -6.83 -16.34 7.37
CA GLY A 92 -7.69 -15.56 8.26
C GLY A 92 -7.43 -14.06 8.07
N SER A 93 -8.50 -13.27 7.96
CA SER A 93 -8.41 -11.82 7.70
C SER A 93 -7.60 -11.07 8.76
N SER A 94 -7.67 -11.48 10.03
CA SER A 94 -7.00 -10.83 11.16
C SER A 94 -5.47 -10.94 11.14
N ARG A 95 -4.92 -11.61 10.12
CA ARG A 95 -3.48 -11.69 9.84
C ARG A 95 -3.10 -11.01 8.53
N VAL A 96 -4.03 -10.35 7.86
CA VAL A 96 -3.83 -9.70 6.56
C VAL A 96 -3.79 -8.19 6.76
N GLY A 97 -2.67 -7.57 6.38
CA GLY A 97 -2.56 -6.12 6.28
C GLY A 97 -2.64 -5.64 4.82
N LEU A 98 -3.22 -4.46 4.60
CA LEU A 98 -3.28 -3.80 3.28
C LEU A 98 -2.48 -2.50 3.30
N ARG A 99 -1.61 -2.27 2.30
CA ARG A 99 -0.96 -0.97 2.09
C ARG A 99 -1.54 -0.25 0.89
N ILE A 100 -1.81 1.05 1.05
CA ILE A 100 -2.28 1.95 -0.02
C ILE A 100 -1.49 3.26 -0.02
N SER A 101 -1.40 3.90 -1.18
CA SER A 101 -0.69 5.17 -1.38
C SER A 101 -1.49 6.19 -2.18
N PRO A 102 -2.59 6.74 -1.63
CA PRO A 102 -3.56 7.53 -2.38
C PRO A 102 -3.05 8.86 -2.93
N LEU A 103 -1.88 9.35 -2.54
CA LEU A 103 -1.32 10.59 -3.10
C LEU A 103 -0.02 10.35 -3.87
N ASN A 104 0.58 9.16 -3.78
CA ASN A 104 1.91 8.94 -4.29
C ASN A 104 1.90 8.81 -5.82
N SER A 105 2.49 9.79 -6.51
CA SER A 105 2.55 9.85 -7.98
C SER A 105 3.69 9.03 -8.59
N TYR A 106 4.41 8.27 -7.76
CA TYR A 106 5.42 7.33 -8.23
C TYR A 106 4.85 6.39 -9.31
N ASN A 107 5.64 6.15 -10.37
CA ASN A 107 5.20 5.44 -11.59
C ASN A 107 3.98 6.08 -12.28
N SER A 108 3.82 7.40 -12.19
CA SER A 108 2.70 8.14 -12.79
C SER A 108 1.32 7.71 -12.25
N MET A 109 1.28 7.20 -11.02
CA MET A 109 0.04 6.79 -10.36
C MET A 109 -0.74 8.00 -9.85
N LEU A 110 -1.58 8.56 -10.71
CA LEU A 110 -2.44 9.69 -10.40
C LEU A 110 -3.91 9.25 -10.33
N ASP A 111 -4.68 9.93 -9.48
CA ASP A 111 -6.13 9.80 -9.43
C ASP A 111 -6.81 11.17 -9.49
N SER A 112 -7.97 11.24 -10.14
CA SER A 112 -8.75 12.48 -10.21
C SER A 112 -9.33 12.93 -8.87
N ASP A 113 -9.63 12.00 -7.95
CA ASP A 113 -10.09 12.30 -6.59
C ASP A 113 -9.52 11.30 -5.57
N PRO A 114 -8.22 11.43 -5.24
CA PRO A 114 -7.53 10.48 -4.37
C PRO A 114 -8.10 10.44 -2.95
N ILE A 115 -8.64 11.56 -2.46
CA ILE A 115 -9.18 11.67 -1.10
C ILE A 115 -10.52 10.94 -1.03
N ALA A 116 -11.42 11.17 -2.00
CA ALA A 116 -12.71 10.47 -2.02
C ALA A 116 -12.52 8.96 -2.21
N LEU A 117 -11.59 8.55 -3.08
CA LEU A 117 -11.27 7.14 -3.29
C LEU A 117 -10.77 6.46 -2.01
N ALA A 118 -9.79 7.07 -1.32
CA ALA A 118 -9.28 6.56 -0.06
C ALA A 118 -10.36 6.51 1.03
N THR A 119 -11.24 7.51 1.08
CA THR A 119 -12.34 7.59 2.03
C THR A 119 -13.38 6.49 1.81
N TRP A 120 -13.77 6.28 0.55
CA TRP A 120 -14.70 5.22 0.17
C TRP A 120 -14.11 3.84 0.49
N LEU A 121 -12.85 3.61 0.12
CA LEU A 121 -12.16 2.34 0.36
C LEU A 121 -12.03 2.06 1.86
N ALA A 122 -11.68 3.06 2.67
CA ALA A 122 -11.63 2.95 4.13
C ALA A 122 -12.95 2.48 4.74
N GLY A 123 -14.09 2.92 4.20
CA GLY A 123 -15.42 2.44 4.59
C GLY A 123 -15.62 0.96 4.23
N ARG A 124 -15.33 0.61 2.96
CA ARG A 124 -15.51 -0.75 2.43
C ARG A 124 -14.61 -1.79 3.11
N LEU A 125 -13.40 -1.40 3.52
CA LEU A 125 -12.46 -2.30 4.18
C LEU A 125 -12.92 -2.74 5.58
N ASN A 126 -13.92 -2.10 6.18
CA ASN A 126 -14.48 -2.54 7.47
C ASN A 126 -15.28 -3.85 7.36
N ASP A 127 -15.65 -4.26 6.14
CA ASP A 127 -16.28 -5.57 5.91
C ASP A 127 -15.26 -6.72 6.03
N PHE A 128 -13.98 -6.38 6.20
CA PHE A 128 -12.88 -7.30 6.44
C PHE A 128 -12.29 -7.02 7.83
N ASP A 129 -12.16 -8.06 8.66
CA ASP A 129 -11.43 -7.97 9.93
C ASP A 129 -9.92 -8.04 9.68
N LEU A 130 -9.37 -7.01 9.03
CA LEU A 130 -7.95 -6.91 8.67
C LEU A 130 -7.07 -6.62 9.89
N ALA A 131 -5.83 -7.10 9.85
CA ALA A 131 -4.83 -6.80 10.86
C ALA A 131 -4.50 -5.30 10.91
N ASP A 132 -4.34 -4.69 9.74
CA ASP A 132 -4.01 -3.28 9.60
C ASP A 132 -4.33 -2.71 8.19
N LEU A 133 -4.56 -1.39 8.16
CA LEU A 133 -4.47 -0.57 6.95
C LEU A 133 -3.24 0.33 7.07
N HIS A 134 -2.27 0.15 6.18
CA HIS A 134 -1.05 0.93 6.09
C HIS A 134 -1.20 2.02 5.02
N LEU A 135 -1.30 3.28 5.46
CA LEU A 135 -1.56 4.43 4.62
C LEU A 135 -0.29 5.27 4.43
N MET A 136 0.19 5.38 3.18
CA MET A 136 1.15 6.41 2.82
C MET A 136 0.43 7.75 2.65
N ARG A 137 0.84 8.76 3.41
CA ARG A 137 0.10 10.03 3.54
C ARG A 137 0.54 11.15 2.60
N ALA A 138 1.57 10.95 1.80
CA ALA A 138 2.19 11.99 1.00
C ALA A 138 2.66 11.44 -0.36
N ASP A 139 3.21 12.34 -1.17
CA ASP A 139 3.72 12.06 -2.50
C ASP A 139 5.24 12.30 -2.56
N PHE A 140 6.00 11.36 -3.14
CA PHE A 140 7.43 11.53 -3.35
C PHE A 140 7.76 12.72 -4.26
N PHE A 141 6.92 12.98 -5.27
CA PHE A 141 7.19 14.00 -6.28
C PHE A 141 6.31 15.24 -6.16
N GLY A 142 5.43 15.29 -5.14
CA GLY A 142 4.59 16.45 -4.85
C GLY A 142 3.58 16.81 -5.96
N GLN A 143 3.23 15.89 -6.85
CA GLN A 143 2.22 16.11 -7.90
C GLN A 143 0.80 16.06 -7.33
N GLN A 144 0.58 15.29 -6.26
CA GLN A 144 -0.68 15.29 -5.53
C GLN A 144 -0.45 15.65 -4.06
N SER A 145 -1.42 16.34 -3.47
CA SER A 145 -1.40 16.71 -2.06
C SER A 145 -2.83 16.68 -1.49
N GLY A 146 -2.93 16.56 -0.17
CA GLY A 146 -4.22 16.54 0.51
C GLY A 146 -4.16 15.83 1.86
N ASP A 147 -5.19 16.03 2.68
CA ASP A 147 -5.34 15.27 3.92
C ASP A 147 -6.13 13.98 3.67
N VAL A 148 -5.40 12.88 3.49
CA VAL A 148 -5.98 11.53 3.39
C VAL A 148 -6.13 10.84 4.74
N VAL A 149 -5.38 11.26 5.77
CA VAL A 149 -5.34 10.55 7.06
C VAL A 149 -6.62 10.79 7.84
N SER A 150 -7.07 12.04 7.95
CA SER A 150 -8.26 12.38 8.74
C SER A 150 -9.54 11.71 8.22
N PRO A 151 -9.87 11.74 6.91
CA PRO A 151 -11.04 11.03 6.43
C PRO A 151 -10.88 9.51 6.53
N VAL A 152 -9.72 8.94 6.18
CA VAL A 152 -9.51 7.47 6.33
C VAL A 152 -9.70 7.04 7.78
N ARG A 153 -9.14 7.76 8.76
CA ARG A 153 -9.32 7.43 10.19
C ARG A 153 -10.78 7.52 10.64
N ARG A 154 -11.56 8.48 10.13
CA ARG A 154 -12.99 8.62 10.46
C ARG A 154 -13.79 7.41 9.98
N HIS A 155 -13.47 6.90 8.79
CA HIS A 155 -14.24 5.85 8.12
C HIS A 155 -13.74 4.43 8.43
N TYR A 156 -12.44 4.19 8.51
CA TYR A 156 -11.87 2.89 8.87
C TYR A 156 -11.88 2.68 10.39
N LYS A 157 -12.26 1.49 10.85
CA LYS A 157 -12.41 1.15 12.28
C LYS A 157 -11.27 0.30 12.84
N GLY A 158 -10.49 -0.34 11.97
CA GLY A 158 -9.33 -1.15 12.38
C GLY A 158 -8.08 -0.33 12.75
N VAL A 159 -6.95 -1.02 12.79
CA VAL A 159 -5.63 -0.44 13.06
C VAL A 159 -5.14 0.32 11.83
N LEU A 160 -5.01 1.64 11.94
CA LEU A 160 -4.47 2.49 10.88
C LEU A 160 -2.99 2.78 11.15
N ILE A 161 -2.12 2.32 10.27
CA ILE A 161 -0.68 2.59 10.30
C ILE A 161 -0.38 3.75 9.34
N GLY A 162 0.20 4.84 9.84
CA GLY A 162 0.63 5.95 8.99
C GLY A 162 2.06 5.77 8.51
N ASN A 163 2.34 6.22 7.29
CA ASN A 163 3.68 6.24 6.72
C ASN A 163 3.91 7.49 5.88
N MET A 164 5.18 7.82 5.69
CA MET A 164 5.70 9.03 5.02
C MET A 164 5.60 10.29 5.89
N ASP A 165 6.67 11.08 5.87
CA ASP A 165 6.74 12.42 6.48
C ASP A 165 6.34 12.48 7.98
N HIS A 166 6.87 11.54 8.77
CA HIS A 166 6.73 11.54 10.22
C HIS A 166 8.09 11.73 10.89
N THR A 167 8.18 12.74 11.75
CA THR A 167 9.20 12.80 12.80
C THR A 167 8.77 11.93 13.99
N PRO A 168 9.68 11.54 14.90
CA PRO A 168 9.32 10.84 16.13
C PRO A 168 8.23 11.56 16.94
N ASP A 169 8.38 12.86 17.16
CA ASP A 169 7.40 13.67 17.92
C ASP A 169 6.04 13.72 17.22
N ALA A 170 6.01 13.91 15.90
CA ALA A 170 4.77 13.92 15.13
C ALA A 170 4.09 12.54 15.12
N ALA A 171 4.87 11.45 15.16
CA ALA A 171 4.36 10.10 15.28
C ALA A 171 3.76 9.85 16.67
N GLU A 172 4.45 10.26 17.74
CA GLU A 172 3.96 10.15 19.11
C GLU A 172 2.63 10.89 19.28
N GLN A 173 2.55 12.13 18.83
CA GLN A 173 1.31 12.91 18.87
C GLN A 173 0.17 12.25 18.09
N ALA A 174 0.45 11.71 16.90
CA ALA A 174 -0.57 11.04 16.09
C ALA A 174 -1.11 9.76 16.76
N VAL A 175 -0.27 9.02 17.47
CA VAL A 175 -0.68 7.85 18.24
C VAL A 175 -1.42 8.24 19.51
N ALA A 176 -0.89 9.19 20.29
CA ALA A 176 -1.48 9.64 21.54
C ALA A 176 -2.89 10.23 21.37
N THR A 177 -3.15 10.87 20.23
CA THR A 177 -4.47 11.44 19.89
C THR A 177 -5.42 10.43 19.22
N GLY A 178 -5.00 9.18 19.03
CA GLY A 178 -5.78 8.15 18.34
C GLY A 178 -5.95 8.37 16.84
N LYS A 179 -5.24 9.35 16.26
CA LYS A 179 -5.25 9.61 14.81
C LYS A 179 -4.67 8.43 14.03
N LEU A 180 -3.67 7.75 14.58
CA LEU A 180 -3.04 6.55 14.05
C LEU A 180 -2.90 5.50 15.16
N GLY A 181 -2.96 4.22 14.81
CA GLY A 181 -2.63 3.13 15.74
C GLY A 181 -1.13 2.86 15.84
N ALA A 182 -0.39 3.12 14.76
CA ALA A 182 1.07 3.08 14.73
C ALA A 182 1.62 3.93 13.57
N VAL A 183 2.94 4.14 13.55
CA VAL A 183 3.65 4.82 12.46
C VAL A 183 4.81 3.96 11.98
N ALA A 184 4.93 3.81 10.66
CA ALA A 184 6.01 3.09 10.02
C ALA A 184 7.08 4.06 9.49
N PHE A 185 8.34 3.81 9.85
CA PHE A 185 9.50 4.57 9.39
C PHE A 185 10.30 3.75 8.37
N GLY A 186 10.52 4.30 7.17
CA GLY A 186 11.35 3.67 6.13
C GLY A 186 12.80 4.13 6.22
N THR A 187 13.09 5.30 5.65
CA THR A 187 14.42 5.92 5.64
C THR A 187 15.06 6.03 7.02
N GLY A 188 14.25 6.32 8.06
CA GLY A 188 14.72 6.36 9.44
C GLY A 188 15.33 5.04 9.89
N PHE A 189 14.67 3.91 9.62
CA PHE A 189 15.17 2.58 9.97
C PHE A 189 16.35 2.15 9.12
N LEU A 190 16.40 2.56 7.84
CA LEU A 190 17.54 2.25 6.97
C LEU A 190 18.85 2.80 7.54
N ALA A 191 18.83 4.05 8.02
CA ALA A 191 20.01 4.69 8.59
C ALA A 191 20.25 4.37 10.07
N ASN A 192 19.23 3.89 10.79
CA ASN A 192 19.26 3.69 12.23
C ASN A 192 18.75 2.28 12.57
N PRO A 193 19.62 1.27 12.65
CA PRO A 193 19.20 -0.10 12.95
C PRO A 193 18.51 -0.23 14.32
N ASP A 194 18.83 0.69 15.22
CA ASP A 194 18.34 0.83 16.60
C ASP A 194 17.38 2.03 16.76
N LEU A 195 16.69 2.43 15.69
CA LEU A 195 15.78 3.60 15.67
C LEU A 195 14.83 3.67 16.89
N PRO A 196 14.17 2.57 17.34
CA PRO A 196 13.30 2.65 18.51
C PRO A 196 14.02 3.06 19.80
N ALA A 197 15.26 2.58 19.99
CA ALA A 197 16.07 2.96 21.14
C ALA A 197 16.47 4.43 21.08
N ARG A 198 16.87 4.92 19.90
CA ARG A 198 17.19 6.34 19.67
C ARG A 198 15.99 7.24 19.95
N ILE A 199 14.81 6.89 19.44
CA ILE A 199 13.58 7.65 19.70
C ILE A 199 13.30 7.71 21.20
N ARG A 200 13.34 6.56 21.89
CA ARG A 200 13.08 6.48 23.33
C ARG A 200 14.06 7.33 24.16
N LEU A 201 15.32 7.41 23.75
CA LEU A 201 16.36 8.15 24.46
C LEU A 201 16.50 9.60 23.96
N ALA A 202 15.69 10.04 22.99
CA ALA A 202 15.88 11.28 22.25
C ALA A 202 17.32 11.44 21.71
N ALA A 203 17.93 10.32 21.29
CA ALA A 203 19.31 10.29 20.80
C ALA A 203 19.39 10.81 19.35
N PRO A 204 20.55 11.35 18.94
CA PRO A 204 20.76 11.78 17.55
C PRO A 204 20.51 10.64 16.56
N LEU A 205 19.86 10.95 15.44
CA LEU A 205 19.65 10.01 14.34
C LEU A 205 20.78 10.13 13.32
N ASN A 206 21.26 8.98 12.86
CA ASN A 206 22.14 8.88 11.70
C ASN A 206 21.46 9.49 10.47
N GLN A 207 22.24 10.18 9.66
CA GLN A 207 21.76 10.73 8.39
C GLN A 207 21.73 9.64 7.31
N PRO A 208 20.61 9.49 6.58
CA PRO A 208 20.55 8.56 5.47
C PRO A 208 21.51 8.98 4.34
N ARG A 209 21.96 7.99 3.57
CA ARG A 209 22.81 8.18 2.37
C ARG A 209 21.99 7.78 1.14
N PRO A 210 21.22 8.69 0.52
CA PRO A 210 20.36 8.35 -0.62
C PRO A 210 21.08 7.70 -1.80
N ALA A 211 22.36 8.06 -2.00
CA ALA A 211 23.19 7.51 -3.07
C ALA A 211 23.38 5.98 -2.99
N THR A 212 23.19 5.38 -1.80
CA THR A 212 23.44 3.96 -1.55
C THR A 212 22.16 3.15 -1.31
N PHE A 213 20.97 3.74 -1.43
CA PHE A 213 19.70 3.03 -1.15
C PHE A 213 19.48 1.80 -2.03
N TYR A 214 19.98 1.84 -3.25
CA TYR A 214 19.84 0.77 -4.24
C TYR A 214 21.18 0.34 -4.84
N SER A 215 22.27 0.45 -4.06
CA SER A 215 23.59 -0.04 -4.44
C SER A 215 23.83 -1.46 -3.93
N PRO A 216 24.62 -2.29 -4.64
CA PRO A 216 25.07 -3.57 -4.10
C PRO A 216 26.10 -3.37 -2.99
N GLY A 217 26.20 -4.35 -2.08
CA GLY A 217 27.21 -4.36 -1.02
C GLY A 217 26.70 -3.85 0.34
N PRO A 218 27.58 -3.83 1.36
CA PRO A 218 27.20 -3.46 2.73
C PRO A 218 27.10 -1.95 2.94
N GLU A 219 27.71 -1.14 2.08
CA GLU A 219 27.77 0.32 2.20
C GLU A 219 26.36 0.93 2.10
N GLY A 220 25.96 1.67 3.13
CA GLY A 220 24.63 2.27 3.21
C GLY A 220 23.50 1.28 3.47
N HIS A 221 23.83 0.07 3.92
CA HIS A 221 22.86 -0.98 4.23
C HIS A 221 23.13 -1.62 5.60
N ALA A 222 24.37 -2.09 5.83
CA ALA A 222 24.75 -2.83 7.05
C ALA A 222 25.88 -2.15 7.85
N ASP A 223 26.31 -0.97 7.42
CA ASP A 223 27.45 -0.22 7.97
C ASP A 223 27.01 1.05 8.74
N TYR A 224 25.72 1.24 8.97
CA TYR A 224 25.23 2.30 9.86
C TYR A 224 25.53 1.97 11.32
N PRO A 225 26.15 2.88 12.09
CA PRO A 225 26.47 2.62 13.49
C PRO A 225 25.19 2.54 14.34
N ALA A 226 25.16 1.60 15.29
CA ALA A 226 24.20 1.62 16.39
C ALA A 226 24.63 2.65 17.45
N LEU A 227 23.78 2.93 18.44
CA LEU A 227 24.23 3.58 19.68
C LEU A 227 25.30 2.73 20.35
N ASP A 228 26.32 3.37 20.91
CA ASP A 228 27.29 2.71 21.78
C ASP A 228 26.57 2.26 23.08
N ASP A 229 26.96 1.11 23.62
CA ASP A 229 26.44 0.56 24.89
C ASP A 229 26.83 1.40 26.12
#